data_AF-A0A4Y5R9W7-F1
#
_entry.id   AF-A0A4Y5R9W7-F1
#
_cell.length_a   1.000
_cell.length_b   1.000
_cell.length_c   1.000
_cell.angle_alpha   90.00
_cell.angle_beta   90.00
_cell.angle_gamma   90.00
#
_symmetry.space_group_name_H-M   'P 1'
#
loop_
_entity.id
_entity.type
_entity.pdbx_description
1 polymer ?
#
loop_
_entity_poly.entity_id
_entity_poly.type
_entity_poly.pdbx_seq_one_letter_code
_entity_poly.pdbx_strand_id
1 'polypeptide(L)'
;DNVYDITTNKIQGENAFNSFNRFALTENNIANLYFGEKNSTGVNNLFNFVNGKIEVDGIINGIRENKIGGNLYFLSSEGMAVGKNGVINAGSFHSIIPKQDDFKKALEEAKHGKVFNGIIPVDGKVKIPLNPNGSITVEGKINAVEGIGLYAA
;
A
#
# COMPACT_ATOMS: atom_id res chain seq x y z
N ASP A 1 6.97 13.25 -17.29
CA ASP A 1 6.47 12.74 -16.01
C ASP A 1 7.14 13.43 -14.84
N ASN A 2 6.40 13.73 -13.76
CA ASN A 2 7.03 14.09 -12.48
C ASN A 2 7.30 12.80 -11.70
N VAL A 3 8.50 12.70 -11.13
CA VAL A 3 8.92 11.54 -10.35
C VAL A 3 9.00 11.92 -8.88
N TYR A 4 8.27 11.18 -8.04
CA TYR A 4 8.24 11.33 -6.59
C TYR A 4 8.91 10.11 -5.95
N ASP A 5 10.08 10.31 -5.36
CA ASP A 5 10.73 9.27 -4.55
C ASP A 5 10.27 9.41 -3.11
N ILE A 6 9.53 8.42 -2.64
CA ILE A 6 8.96 8.37 -1.29
C ILE A 6 9.73 7.34 -0.48
N THR A 7 10.40 7.79 0.57
CA THR A 7 11.16 6.97 1.51
C THR A 7 10.61 7.13 2.92
N THR A 8 10.91 6.20 3.81
CA THR A 8 10.57 6.30 5.24
C THR A 8 11.70 5.79 6.11
N ASN A 9 11.94 6.45 7.24
CA ASN A 9 12.83 5.97 8.29
C ASN A 9 12.09 5.16 9.36
N LYS A 10 10.77 4.98 9.21
CA LYS A 10 9.95 4.22 10.15
C LYS A 10 9.99 2.75 9.81
N ILE A 11 11.06 2.09 10.28
CA ILE A 11 11.38 0.69 9.98
C ILE A 11 11.45 -0.09 11.30
N GLN A 12 10.77 -1.23 11.38
CA GLN A 12 10.84 -2.17 12.48
C GLN A 12 11.01 -3.59 11.94
N GLY A 13 12.22 -4.14 12.08
CA GLY A 13 12.59 -5.41 11.46
C GLY A 13 12.42 -5.32 9.94
N GLU A 14 11.62 -6.22 9.38
CA GLU A 14 11.38 -6.30 7.93
C GLU A 14 10.23 -5.38 7.44
N ASN A 15 9.71 -4.50 8.30
CA ASN A 15 8.50 -3.71 8.03
C ASN A 15 8.80 -2.21 8.01
N ALA A 16 8.39 -1.54 6.94
CA ALA A 16 8.40 -0.09 6.80
C ALA A 16 6.98 0.46 6.77
N PHE A 17 6.80 1.69 7.26
CA PHE A 17 5.49 2.30 7.41
C PHE A 17 5.45 3.73 6.86
N ASN A 18 4.44 4.00 6.03
CA ASN A 18 4.06 5.32 5.55
C ASN A 18 2.65 5.67 6.04
N SER A 19 2.38 6.96 6.20
CA SER A 19 1.05 7.48 6.46
C SER A 19 0.80 8.73 5.63
N PHE A 20 -0.34 8.78 4.95
CA PHE A 20 -0.72 9.88 4.07
C PHE A 20 -2.10 10.40 4.46
N ASN A 21 -2.28 11.72 4.42
CA ASN A 21 -3.62 12.30 4.52
C ASN A 21 -4.42 12.07 3.23
N ARG A 22 -3.75 12.14 2.08
CA ARG A 22 -4.32 11.88 0.75
C ARG A 22 -3.28 11.18 -0.11
N PHE A 23 -3.73 10.23 -0.92
CA PHE A 23 -2.90 9.60 -1.96
C PHE A 23 -3.68 9.60 -3.27
N ALA A 24 -3.44 10.62 -4.09
CA ALA A 24 -4.05 10.78 -5.41
C ALA A 24 -2.93 11.06 -6.42
N LEU A 25 -2.55 10.03 -7.18
CA LEU A 25 -1.48 10.11 -8.18
C LEU A 25 -2.11 10.25 -9.57
N THR A 26 -2.06 11.44 -10.14
CA THR A 26 -2.67 11.72 -11.45
C THR A 26 -1.78 11.24 -12.60
N GLU A 27 -2.36 11.17 -13.81
CA GLU A 27 -1.66 10.81 -15.05
C GLU A 27 -0.35 11.60 -15.25
N ASN A 28 0.64 10.99 -15.90
CA ASN A 28 1.99 11.53 -16.12
C ASN A 28 2.78 11.76 -14.81
N ASN A 29 2.40 11.14 -13.70
CA ASN A 29 3.19 11.14 -12.46
C ASN A 29 3.61 9.72 -12.09
N ILE A 30 4.82 9.61 -11.54
CA ILE A 30 5.42 8.36 -11.07
C ILE A 30 5.72 8.50 -9.58
N ALA A 31 5.26 7.58 -8.76
CA ALA A 31 5.60 7.46 -7.35
C ALA A 31 6.46 6.20 -7.13
N ASN A 32 7.73 6.38 -6.79
CA ASN A 32 8.61 5.31 -6.36
C ASN A 32 8.53 5.20 -4.84
N LEU A 33 7.87 4.17 -4.34
CA LEU A 33 7.72 3.86 -2.93
C LEU A 33 8.86 2.93 -2.50
N TYR A 34 9.86 3.48 -1.84
CA TYR A 34 11.01 2.72 -1.35
C TYR A 34 10.67 2.00 -0.05
N PHE A 35 11.12 0.75 0.08
CA PHE A 35 10.97 -0.06 1.28
C PHE A 35 12.00 0.38 2.34
N GLY A 36 11.74 1.55 2.93
CA GLY A 36 12.65 2.23 3.85
C GLY A 36 13.34 3.44 3.20
N GLU A 37 14.62 3.63 3.52
CA GLU A 37 15.51 4.56 2.81
C GLU A 37 16.02 3.90 1.51
N LYS A 38 16.56 4.67 0.56
CA LYS A 38 16.96 4.14 -0.78
C LYS A 38 17.99 3.00 -0.71
N ASN A 39 18.80 2.97 0.33
CA ASN A 39 19.84 1.96 0.59
C ASN A 39 19.43 0.93 1.67
N SER A 40 18.18 0.94 2.14
CA SER A 40 17.70 -0.07 3.09
C SER A 40 17.73 -1.47 2.48
N THR A 41 18.13 -2.44 3.29
CA THR A 41 18.19 -3.87 2.95
C THR A 41 17.38 -4.68 3.95
N GLY A 42 16.81 -5.81 3.52
CA GLY A 42 16.06 -6.70 4.43
C GLY A 42 14.69 -6.18 4.87
N VAL A 43 14.21 -5.06 4.31
CA VAL A 43 12.84 -4.57 4.51
C VAL A 43 11.95 -5.21 3.45
N ASN A 44 11.07 -6.12 3.86
CA ASN A 44 10.25 -6.94 2.99
C ASN A 44 8.85 -6.38 2.77
N ASN A 45 8.32 -5.61 3.74
CA ASN A 45 6.96 -5.09 3.72
C ASN A 45 6.96 -3.56 3.80
N LEU A 46 6.13 -2.92 2.97
CA LEU A 46 5.85 -1.49 3.06
C LEU A 46 4.35 -1.26 3.22
N PHE A 47 3.95 -0.77 4.39
CA PHE A 47 2.56 -0.47 4.72
C PHE A 47 2.27 1.02 4.50
N ASN A 48 1.38 1.32 3.56
CA ASN A 48 0.94 2.67 3.24
C ASN A 48 -0.48 2.88 3.77
N PHE A 49 -0.60 3.62 4.87
CA PHE A 49 -1.89 4.00 5.44
C PHE A 49 -2.35 5.32 4.83
N VAL A 50 -3.56 5.36 4.29
CA VAL A 50 -4.11 6.56 3.64
C VAL A 50 -5.44 6.91 4.31
N ASN A 51 -5.52 8.11 4.89
CA ASN A 51 -6.73 8.56 5.60
C ASN A 51 -7.92 8.77 4.66
N GLY A 52 -7.68 9.01 3.38
CA GLY A 52 -8.71 9.16 2.35
C GLY A 52 -8.72 8.02 1.32
N LYS A 53 -9.61 8.12 0.34
CA LYS A 53 -9.62 7.21 -0.82
C LYS A 53 -8.28 7.26 -1.56
N ILE A 54 -7.80 6.09 -1.97
CA ILE A 54 -6.58 5.94 -2.79
C ILE A 54 -6.98 6.07 -4.26
N GLU A 55 -6.38 7.01 -4.99
CA GLU A 55 -6.67 7.27 -6.40
C GLU A 55 -5.38 7.17 -7.22
N VAL A 56 -5.37 6.29 -8.23
CA VAL A 56 -4.19 6.01 -9.04
C VAL A 56 -4.53 6.07 -10.52
N ASP A 57 -4.15 7.18 -11.15
CA ASP A 57 -4.14 7.39 -12.60
C ASP A 57 -2.72 7.55 -13.16
N GLY A 58 -1.70 7.59 -12.31
CA GLY A 58 -0.28 7.56 -12.65
C GLY A 58 0.37 6.19 -12.41
N ILE A 59 1.69 6.16 -12.23
CA ILE A 59 2.47 4.93 -12.06
C ILE A 59 3.01 4.83 -10.63
N ILE A 60 2.69 3.76 -9.91
CA ILE A 60 3.30 3.41 -8.62
C ILE A 60 4.32 2.30 -8.83
N ASN A 61 5.52 2.45 -8.27
CA ASN A 61 6.52 1.39 -8.21
C ASN A 61 6.89 1.10 -6.75
N GLY A 62 6.72 -0.14 -6.29
CA GLY A 62 7.31 -0.61 -5.03
C GLY A 62 8.78 -0.96 -5.24
N ILE A 63 9.69 -0.20 -4.64
CA ILE A 63 11.14 -0.33 -4.84
C ILE A 63 11.79 -0.95 -3.60
N ARG A 64 12.16 -2.23 -3.70
CA ARG A 64 12.92 -2.95 -2.68
C ARG A 64 14.34 -3.17 -3.18
N GLU A 65 15.35 -2.73 -2.44
CA GLU A 65 16.77 -2.91 -2.81
C GLU A 65 17.06 -2.48 -4.26
N ASN A 66 16.58 -1.29 -4.63
CA ASN A 66 16.75 -0.65 -5.95
C ASN A 66 16.14 -1.39 -7.15
N LYS A 67 15.18 -2.30 -6.93
CA LYS A 67 14.40 -2.96 -7.99
C LYS A 67 12.91 -3.02 -7.63
N ILE A 68 12.06 -3.22 -8.63
CA ILE A 68 10.63 -3.51 -8.38
C ILE A 68 10.54 -4.81 -7.58
N GLY A 69 9.87 -4.77 -6.43
CA GLY A 69 9.78 -5.91 -5.53
C GLY A 69 9.14 -5.58 -4.19
N GLY A 70 9.20 -6.55 -3.27
CA GLY A 70 8.66 -6.41 -1.92
C GLY A 70 7.14 -6.46 -1.85
N ASN A 71 6.62 -6.57 -0.63
CA ASN A 71 5.19 -6.62 -0.35
C ASN A 71 4.64 -5.22 -0.11
N LEU A 72 3.93 -4.69 -1.12
CA LEU A 72 3.38 -3.34 -1.09
C LEU A 72 1.93 -3.38 -0.60
N TYR A 73 1.71 -2.91 0.62
CA TYR A 73 0.38 -2.83 1.23
C TYR A 73 -0.14 -1.40 1.18
N PHE A 74 -1.41 -1.27 0.81
CA PHE A 74 -2.20 -0.05 0.93
C PHE A 74 -3.43 -0.32 1.79
N LEU A 75 -3.65 0.55 2.77
CA LEU A 75 -4.80 0.50 3.66
C LEU A 75 -5.53 1.84 3.60
N SER A 76 -6.83 1.80 3.36
CA SER A 76 -7.73 2.95 3.47
C SER A 76 -9.12 2.45 3.80
N SER A 77 -9.80 3.08 4.74
CA SER A 77 -11.22 2.78 5.03
C SER A 77 -12.18 3.31 3.96
N GLU A 78 -11.74 4.23 3.10
CA GLU A 78 -12.56 4.89 2.08
C GLU A 78 -12.53 4.19 0.71
N GLY A 79 -11.63 3.22 0.51
CA GLY A 79 -11.52 2.47 -0.74
C GLY A 79 -10.31 2.83 -1.59
N MET A 80 -10.26 2.23 -2.77
CA MET A 80 -9.20 2.42 -3.76
C MET A 80 -9.77 2.42 -5.18
N ALA A 81 -9.22 3.27 -6.04
CA ALA A 81 -9.46 3.27 -7.47
C ALA A 81 -8.13 3.33 -8.23
N VAL A 82 -7.90 2.34 -9.08
CA VAL A 82 -6.86 2.36 -10.12
C VAL A 82 -7.58 2.65 -11.42
N GLY A 83 -7.54 3.90 -11.88
CA GLY A 83 -8.22 4.31 -13.12
C GLY A 83 -7.50 3.77 -14.35
N LYS A 84 -8.08 4.00 -15.53
CA LYS A 84 -7.63 3.43 -16.82
C LYS A 84 -6.14 3.64 -17.15
N ASN A 85 -5.56 4.75 -16.67
CA ASN A 85 -4.17 5.11 -16.89
C ASN A 85 -3.26 4.65 -15.74
N GLY A 86 -3.85 4.24 -14.62
CA GLY A 86 -3.16 3.79 -13.43
C GLY A 86 -2.38 2.50 -13.65
N VAL A 87 -1.12 2.49 -13.22
CA VAL A 87 -0.27 1.30 -13.23
C VAL A 87 0.38 1.14 -11.86
N ILE A 88 0.32 -0.07 -11.30
CA ILE A 88 1.02 -0.42 -10.06
C ILE A 88 1.99 -1.55 -10.36
N ASN A 89 3.27 -1.38 -10.02
CA ASN A 89 4.32 -2.38 -10.17
C ASN A 89 4.89 -2.75 -8.81
N ALA A 90 4.88 -4.03 -8.42
CA ALA A 90 5.40 -4.49 -7.13
C ALA A 90 5.86 -5.95 -7.18
N GLY A 91 6.47 -6.44 -6.08
CA GLY A 91 6.65 -7.88 -5.87
C GLY A 91 5.30 -8.53 -5.61
N SER A 92 4.67 -8.17 -4.49
CA SER A 92 3.25 -8.39 -4.25
C SER A 92 2.53 -7.07 -4.00
N PHE A 93 1.25 -7.01 -4.37
CA PHE A 93 0.40 -5.85 -4.12
C PHE A 93 -0.83 -6.24 -3.31
N HIS A 94 -1.07 -5.52 -2.22
CA HIS A 94 -2.22 -5.73 -1.36
C HIS A 94 -2.97 -4.42 -1.11
N SER A 95 -4.26 -4.40 -1.43
CA SER A 95 -5.16 -3.31 -1.05
C SER A 95 -6.19 -3.85 -0.08
N ILE A 96 -6.28 -3.23 1.10
CA ILE A 96 -7.15 -3.66 2.19
C ILE A 96 -8.05 -2.48 2.53
N ILE A 97 -9.35 -2.73 2.63
CA ILE A 97 -10.35 -1.71 2.96
C ILE A 97 -10.99 -2.01 4.33
N PRO A 98 -10.30 -1.73 5.45
CA PRO A 98 -10.82 -2.00 6.79
C PRO A 98 -12.01 -1.11 7.14
N LYS A 99 -12.79 -1.50 8.16
CA LYS A 99 -13.69 -0.56 8.85
C LYS A 99 -12.89 0.62 9.40
N GLN A 100 -13.51 1.80 9.46
CA GLN A 100 -12.86 3.04 9.87
C GLN A 100 -12.16 2.95 11.23
N ASP A 101 -12.78 2.29 12.21
CA ASP A 101 -12.20 2.15 13.55
C ASP A 101 -11.01 1.19 13.57
N ASP A 102 -11.06 0.12 12.77
CA ASP A 102 -9.97 -0.85 12.67
C ASP A 102 -8.79 -0.29 11.85
N PHE A 103 -9.06 0.52 10.82
CA PHE A 103 -8.04 1.32 10.14
C PHE A 103 -7.33 2.27 11.13
N LYS A 104 -8.08 3.00 11.96
CA LYS A 104 -7.50 3.91 12.97
C LYS A 104 -6.60 3.15 13.95
N LYS A 105 -7.07 2.01 14.48
CA LYS A 105 -6.25 1.17 15.38
C LYS A 105 -4.97 0.69 14.67
N ALA A 106 -5.08 0.22 13.44
CA ALA A 106 -3.93 -0.26 12.68
C ALA A 106 -2.91 0.86 12.38
N LEU A 107 -3.40 2.06 12.05
CA LEU A 107 -2.57 3.26 11.88
C LEU A 107 -1.87 3.66 13.20
N GLU A 108 -2.58 3.62 14.33
CA GLU A 108 -1.96 3.88 15.64
C GLU A 108 -0.89 2.85 16.01
N GLU A 109 -1.08 1.56 15.71
CA GLU A 109 -0.04 0.55 15.91
C GLU A 109 1.16 0.78 14.98
N ALA A 110 0.91 1.09 13.71
CA ALA A 110 1.96 1.44 12.74
C ALA A 110 2.75 2.66 13.20
N LYS A 111 2.11 3.64 13.87
CA LYS A 111 2.80 4.78 14.46
C LYS A 111 3.82 4.39 15.54
N HIS A 112 3.66 3.23 16.15
CA HIS A 112 4.58 2.65 17.13
C HIS A 112 5.46 1.53 16.54
N GLY A 113 5.54 1.42 15.20
CA GLY A 113 6.35 0.42 14.50
C GLY A 113 5.78 -1.00 14.57
N LYS A 114 4.50 -1.16 14.91
CA LYS A 114 3.84 -2.46 15.05
C LYS A 114 2.94 -2.74 13.84
N VAL A 115 3.01 -3.97 13.33
CA VAL A 115 2.08 -4.46 12.31
C VAL A 115 0.81 -4.91 13.00
N PHE A 116 -0.32 -4.34 12.61
CA PHE A 116 -1.62 -4.73 13.16
C PHE A 116 -1.96 -6.18 12.83
N ASN A 117 -2.39 -6.94 13.85
CA ASN A 117 -2.74 -8.34 13.64
C ASN A 117 -3.91 -8.47 12.64
N GLY A 118 -3.70 -9.26 11.59
CA GLY A 118 -4.72 -9.55 10.59
C GLY A 118 -4.71 -8.67 9.33
N ILE A 119 -3.77 -7.74 9.18
CA ILE A 119 -3.56 -7.03 7.90
C ILE A 119 -2.67 -7.81 6.94
N ILE A 120 -1.75 -8.63 7.44
CA ILE A 120 -0.99 -9.57 6.60
C ILE A 120 -1.90 -10.78 6.31
N PRO A 121 -2.16 -11.10 5.03
CA PRO A 121 -2.99 -12.24 4.66
C PRO A 121 -2.37 -13.57 5.10
N VAL A 122 -3.19 -14.46 5.64
CA VAL A 122 -2.85 -15.86 5.91
C VAL A 122 -3.83 -16.72 5.14
N ASP A 123 -3.32 -17.65 4.34
CA ASP A 123 -4.12 -18.48 3.43
C ASP A 123 -5.05 -17.67 2.51
N GLY A 124 -4.54 -16.54 1.99
CA GLY A 124 -5.27 -15.64 1.10
C GLY A 124 -6.38 -14.84 1.77
N LYS A 125 -6.40 -14.74 3.11
CA LYS A 125 -7.42 -14.00 3.87
C LYS A 125 -6.80 -13.04 4.87
N VAL A 126 -7.34 -11.83 4.92
CA VAL A 126 -7.11 -10.89 6.02
C VAL A 126 -8.09 -11.16 7.17
N LYS A 127 -7.69 -10.89 8.40
CA LYS A 127 -8.54 -11.04 9.60
C LYS A 127 -9.07 -9.72 10.13
N ILE A 128 -8.51 -8.59 9.68
CA ILE A 128 -9.02 -7.27 10.01
C ILE A 128 -10.45 -7.11 9.45
N PRO A 129 -11.42 -6.58 10.23
CA PRO A 129 -12.77 -6.36 9.73
C PRO A 129 -12.79 -5.38 8.56
N LEU A 130 -13.45 -5.77 7.47
CA LEU A 130 -13.55 -4.98 6.25
C LEU A 130 -14.78 -4.05 6.27
N ASN A 131 -14.68 -2.91 5.60
CA ASN A 131 -15.77 -1.96 5.43
C ASN A 131 -16.73 -2.45 4.34
N PRO A 132 -18.01 -2.75 4.65
CA PRO A 132 -18.99 -3.25 3.67
C PRO A 132 -19.41 -2.19 2.63
N ASN A 133 -19.09 -0.92 2.84
CA ASN A 133 -19.35 0.16 1.88
C ASN A 133 -18.08 0.59 1.12
N GLY A 134 -16.93 0.01 1.47
CA GLY A 134 -15.66 0.29 0.83
C GLY A 134 -15.51 -0.52 -0.46
N SER A 135 -14.89 0.07 -1.48
CA SER A 135 -14.69 -0.61 -2.77
C SER A 135 -13.24 -0.50 -3.25
N ILE A 136 -12.86 -1.48 -4.07
CA ILE A 136 -11.64 -1.44 -4.86
C ILE A 136 -12.06 -1.53 -6.33
N THR A 137 -11.75 -0.51 -7.13
CA THR A 137 -11.97 -0.53 -8.58
C THR A 137 -10.64 -0.54 -9.31
N VAL A 138 -10.55 -1.36 -10.36
CA VAL A 138 -9.34 -1.48 -11.19
C VAL A 138 -9.75 -1.45 -12.66
N GLU A 139 -9.55 -0.31 -13.29
CA GLU A 139 -9.68 -0.11 -14.75
C GLU A 139 -8.31 -0.08 -15.44
N GLY A 140 -7.24 0.17 -14.68
CA GLY A 140 -5.85 0.16 -15.13
C GLY A 140 -5.16 -1.19 -14.98
N LYS A 141 -3.88 -1.18 -14.60
CA LYS A 141 -3.04 -2.38 -14.51
C LYS A 141 -2.39 -2.52 -13.13
N ILE A 142 -2.34 -3.75 -12.64
CA ILE A 142 -1.55 -4.14 -11.48
C ILE A 142 -0.60 -5.26 -11.95
N ASN A 143 0.69 -4.95 -11.99
CA ASN A 143 1.76 -5.86 -12.35
C ASN A 143 2.47 -6.30 -11.06
N ALA A 144 2.18 -7.51 -10.59
CA ALA A 144 2.83 -8.09 -9.42
C ALA A 144 3.37 -9.48 -9.76
N VAL A 145 4.61 -9.76 -9.34
CA VAL A 145 5.32 -11.01 -9.65
C VAL A 145 4.89 -12.15 -8.73
N GLU A 146 4.69 -11.85 -7.45
CA GLU A 146 4.46 -12.85 -6.38
C GLU A 146 2.97 -13.01 -6.05
N GLY A 147 2.18 -11.94 -6.15
CA GLY A 147 0.74 -12.04 -5.93
C GLY A 147 0.01 -10.70 -5.82
N ILE A 148 -1.31 -10.78 -5.97
CA ILE A 148 -2.24 -9.66 -5.80
C ILE A 148 -3.30 -10.09 -4.78
N GLY A 149 -3.53 -9.27 -3.76
CA GLY A 149 -4.64 -9.45 -2.81
C GLY A 149 -5.48 -8.19 -2.67
N LEU A 150 -6.75 -8.26 -3.07
CA LEU A 150 -7.71 -7.16 -2.96
C LEU A 150 -8.78 -7.55 -1.94
N TYR A 151 -8.85 -6.82 -0.82
CA TYR A 151 -9.69 -7.17 0.32
C TYR A 151 -10.70 -6.05 0.61
N ALA A 152 -11.90 -6.21 0.06
CA ALA A 152 -13.10 -5.44 0.34
C ALA A 152 -14.27 -6.41 0.66
N ALA A 153 -15.36 -5.92 1.26
CA ALA A 153 -16.51 -6.73 1.69
C ALA A 153 -17.76 -6.47 0.85
#